data_AF-A0A7S0BMA7-F1
#
_entry.id   AF-A0A7S0BMA7-F1
#
_cell.length_a   1.000
_cell.length_b   1.000
_cell.length_c   1.000
_cell.angle_alpha   90.00
_cell.angle_beta   90.00
_cell.angle_gamma   90.00
#
_symmetry.space_group_name_H-M   'P 1'
#
loop_
_entity.id
_entity.type
_entity.pdbx_description
1 polymer ?
#
loop_
_entity_poly.entity_id
_entity_poly.type
_entity_poly.pdbx_seq_one_letter_code
_entity_poly.pdbx_strand_id
1 'polypeptide(L)'
;RLSTSFIDSFERKNAKKALVVGSDIPGISEDIIQEAFQSLDEVDVVVGPSFDGGYYLLGMRQPTVQVFQNIPWSCDRTLEVTKRRMSEAGLSCKELGPLADVDEPADFETWAKVSGRNKHYYLRRSVA
;
A
#
# COMPACT_ATOMS: atom_id res chain seq x y z
N ARG A 1 -3.77 0.58 14.97
CA ARG A 1 -2.90 -0.57 14.63
C ARG A 1 -1.86 -0.18 13.57
N LEU A 2 -2.28 0.32 12.39
CA LEU A 2 -1.35 0.78 11.33
C LEU A 2 -0.40 1.91 11.79
N SER A 3 -0.94 2.94 12.45
CA SER A 3 -0.17 4.05 13.02
C SER A 3 0.86 3.59 14.04
N THR A 4 0.52 2.60 14.87
CA THR A 4 1.42 2.03 15.89
C THR A 4 2.60 1.29 15.25
N SER A 5 2.38 0.53 14.18
CA SER A 5 3.44 -0.19 13.45
C SER A 5 4.41 0.77 12.71
N PHE A 6 3.88 1.89 12.22
CA PHE A 6 4.68 2.94 11.59
C PHE A 6 5.60 3.64 12.60
N ILE A 7 5.03 4.03 13.75
CA ILE A 7 5.78 4.63 14.86
C ILE A 7 6.88 3.68 15.34
N ASP A 8 6.58 2.40 15.54
CA ASP A 8 7.56 1.41 15.99
C ASP A 8 8.74 1.25 15.02
N SER A 9 8.47 1.29 13.71
CA SER A 9 9.50 1.16 12.68
C SER A 9 10.47 2.35 12.67
N PHE A 10 9.96 3.56 12.89
CA PHE A 10 10.79 4.76 12.98
C PHE A 10 11.48 4.89 14.35
N GLU A 11 10.76 4.70 15.45
CA GLU A 11 11.25 4.96 16.81
C GLU A 11 12.14 3.84 17.35
N ARG A 12 11.83 2.57 17.07
CA ARG A 12 12.60 1.44 17.63
C ARG A 12 13.65 0.89 16.67
N LYS A 13 13.42 0.98 15.36
CA LYS A 13 14.34 0.43 14.35
C LYS A 13 15.18 1.51 13.65
N ASN A 14 14.99 2.79 13.99
CA ASN A 14 15.69 3.93 13.39
C ASN A 14 15.65 3.90 11.85
N ALA A 15 14.54 3.45 11.28
CA ALA A 15 14.37 3.35 9.84
C ALA A 15 14.35 4.75 9.21
N LYS A 16 15.01 4.93 8.06
CA LYS A 16 14.95 6.20 7.31
C LYS A 16 13.75 6.28 6.37
N LYS A 17 13.19 5.13 6.02
CA LYS A 17 12.00 4.98 5.17
C LYS A 17 11.25 3.75 5.65
N ALA A 18 9.92 3.82 5.63
CA ALA A 18 9.09 2.67 5.92
C ALA A 18 7.90 2.64 4.96
N LEU A 19 7.54 1.43 4.55
CA LEU A 19 6.35 1.14 3.78
C LEU A 19 5.42 0.28 4.63
N VAL A 20 4.13 0.55 4.54
CA VAL A 20 3.07 -0.36 4.94
C VAL A 20 2.32 -0.80 3.71
N VAL A 21 2.07 -2.09 3.63
CA VAL A 21 1.43 -2.75 2.50
C VAL A 21 0.29 -3.60 3.04
N GLY A 22 -0.86 -3.55 2.39
CA GLY A 22 -1.96 -4.48 2.64
C GLY A 22 -1.53 -5.93 2.34
N SER A 23 -2.05 -6.88 3.10
CA SER A 23 -1.67 -8.30 2.99
C SER A 23 -2.43 -9.07 1.90
N ASP A 24 -3.43 -8.44 1.30
CA ASP A 24 -4.49 -8.97 0.45
C ASP A 24 -4.36 -8.52 -1.02
N ILE A 25 -3.19 -8.02 -1.44
CA ILE A 25 -2.96 -7.53 -2.81
C ILE A 25 -2.04 -8.49 -3.57
N PRO A 26 -2.56 -9.51 -4.28
CA PRO A 26 -1.74 -10.45 -5.05
C PRO A 26 -1.09 -9.83 -6.29
N GLY A 27 -1.54 -8.64 -6.70
CA GLY A 27 -0.94 -7.87 -7.79
C GLY A 27 0.34 -7.13 -7.41
N ILE A 28 0.74 -7.12 -6.13
CA ILE A 28 1.95 -6.42 -5.72
C ILE A 28 3.20 -7.14 -6.24
N SER A 29 4.12 -6.37 -6.81
CA SER A 29 5.38 -6.88 -7.36
C SER A 29 6.58 -6.24 -6.66
N GLU A 30 7.75 -6.89 -6.80
CA GLU A 30 9.01 -6.34 -6.31
C GLU A 30 9.30 -4.96 -6.94
N ASP A 31 9.00 -4.78 -8.23
CA ASP A 31 9.20 -3.52 -8.94
C ASP A 31 8.41 -2.37 -8.30
N ILE A 32 7.16 -2.61 -7.86
CA ILE A 32 6.32 -1.61 -7.19
C ILE A 32 6.93 -1.22 -5.84
N ILE A 33 7.44 -2.20 -5.07
CA ILE A 33 8.10 -1.94 -3.79
C ILE A 33 9.38 -1.13 -4.00
N GLN A 34 10.18 -1.48 -5.00
CA GLN A 34 11.40 -0.76 -5.34
C GLN A 34 11.09 0.67 -5.80
N GLU A 35 10.09 0.85 -6.67
CA GLU A 35 9.64 2.17 -7.11
C GLU A 35 9.18 3.02 -5.91
N ALA A 36 8.43 2.44 -4.97
CA ALA A 36 7.99 3.13 -3.76
C ALA A 36 9.18 3.62 -2.94
N PHE A 37 10.18 2.78 -2.70
CA PHE A 37 11.38 3.17 -1.94
C PHE A 37 12.21 4.24 -2.66
N GLN A 38 12.40 4.12 -3.98
CA GLN A 38 13.12 5.11 -4.78
C GLN A 38 12.40 6.46 -4.78
N SER A 39 11.08 6.44 -4.92
CA SER A 39 10.25 7.65 -4.89
C SER A 39 10.41 8.41 -3.56
N LEU A 40 10.55 7.69 -2.44
CA LEU A 40 10.80 8.30 -1.13
C LEU A 40 12.19 8.96 -0.98
N ASP A 41 13.08 8.90 -1.98
CA ASP A 41 14.26 9.78 -2.01
C ASP A 41 13.88 11.22 -2.35
N GLU A 42 12.84 11.41 -3.16
CA GLU A 42 12.44 12.71 -3.70
C GLU A 42 11.23 13.30 -2.98
N VAL A 43 10.27 12.46 -2.57
CA VAL A 43 9.04 12.89 -1.92
C VAL A 43 8.92 12.41 -0.47
N ASP A 44 8.05 13.06 0.30
CA ASP A 44 7.85 12.76 1.72
C ASP A 44 6.97 11.52 1.92
N VAL A 45 5.99 11.33 1.03
CA VAL A 45 5.01 10.25 1.08
C VAL A 45 4.82 9.59 -0.29
N VAL A 46 4.61 8.29 -0.30
CA VAL A 46 4.18 7.52 -1.48
C VAL A 46 2.88 6.81 -1.17
N VAL A 47 1.93 6.84 -2.09
CA VAL A 47 0.65 6.15 -1.97
C VAL A 47 0.43 5.25 -3.18
N GLY A 48 0.04 4.00 -2.94
CA GLY A 48 -0.47 3.08 -3.96
C GLY A 48 -1.99 2.98 -3.87
N PRO A 49 -2.77 3.65 -4.74
CA PRO A 49 -4.23 3.64 -4.69
C PRO A 49 -4.82 2.25 -4.95
N SER A 50 -5.92 1.92 -4.28
CA SER A 50 -6.78 0.77 -4.63
C SER A 50 -8.05 1.25 -5.33
N PHE A 51 -8.71 0.35 -6.07
CA PHE A 51 -9.92 0.71 -6.82
C PHE A 51 -11.16 0.95 -5.93
N ASP A 52 -11.13 0.51 -4.68
CA ASP A 52 -12.17 0.73 -3.66
C ASP A 52 -12.16 2.15 -3.04
N GLY A 53 -11.19 3.00 -3.41
CA GLY A 53 -11.02 4.36 -2.87
C GLY A 53 -10.07 4.45 -1.66
N GLY A 54 -9.47 3.33 -1.27
CA GLY A 54 -8.39 3.23 -0.30
C GLY A 54 -6.99 3.33 -0.91
N TYR A 55 -6.04 2.64 -0.26
CA TYR A 55 -4.70 2.42 -0.78
C TYR A 55 -4.13 1.10 -0.27
N TYR A 56 -3.48 0.36 -1.17
CA TYR A 56 -2.78 -0.88 -0.86
C TYR A 56 -1.39 -0.66 -0.28
N LEU A 57 -0.80 0.52 -0.53
CA LEU A 57 0.55 0.86 -0.09
C LEU A 57 0.60 2.29 0.42
N LEU A 58 1.27 2.48 1.55
CA LEU A 58 1.62 3.78 2.10
C LEU A 58 3.09 3.79 2.53
N GLY A 59 3.88 4.69 1.97
CA GLY A 59 5.28 4.87 2.26
C GLY A 59 5.60 6.26 2.79
N MET A 60 6.57 6.38 3.69
CA MET A 60 7.06 7.68 4.16
C MET A 60 8.54 7.61 4.55
N ARG A 61 9.23 8.76 4.45
CA ARG A 61 10.65 8.93 4.83
C ARG A 61 10.87 9.64 6.17
N GLN A 62 9.80 10.15 6.78
CA GLN A 62 9.81 10.77 8.10
C GLN A 62 8.58 10.31 8.88
N PRO A 63 8.65 10.29 10.22
CA PRO A 63 7.52 9.94 11.08
C PRO A 63 6.49 11.08 11.11
N THR A 64 5.85 11.37 9.97
CA THR A 64 4.75 12.33 9.86
C THR A 64 3.41 11.65 10.12
N VAL A 65 3.39 10.81 11.16
CA VAL A 65 2.26 9.95 11.53
C VAL A 65 1.00 10.74 11.88
N GLN A 66 1.12 12.02 12.24
CA GLN A 66 -0.01 12.90 12.55
C GLN A 66 -0.98 13.04 11.36
N VAL A 67 -0.49 13.03 10.13
CA VAL A 67 -1.33 13.10 8.92
C VAL A 67 -2.23 11.87 8.79
N PHE A 68 -1.78 10.74 9.34
CA PHE A 68 -2.44 9.45 9.26
C PHE A 68 -3.17 9.02 10.55
N GLN A 69 -3.16 9.88 11.58
CA GLN A 69 -3.96 9.67 12.78
C GLN A 69 -5.43 9.96 12.49
N ASN A 70 -6.34 9.09 12.93
CA ASN A 70 -7.79 9.25 12.74
C ASN A 70 -8.22 9.39 11.27
N ILE A 71 -7.58 8.65 10.36
CA ILE A 71 -8.12 8.44 9.02
C ILE A 71 -9.34 7.50 9.12
N PRO A 72 -10.46 7.80 8.47
CA PRO A 72 -11.57 6.85 8.32
C PRO A 72 -11.12 5.75 7.35
N TRP A 73 -10.54 4.69 7.89
CA TRP A 73 -10.08 3.52 7.13
C TRP A 73 -11.24 2.78 6.47
N SER A 74 -10.97 2.05 5.38
CA SER A 74 -11.93 1.17 4.70
C SER A 74 -13.19 1.90 4.20
N CYS A 75 -12.98 3.09 3.64
CA CYS A 75 -14.02 3.92 3.05
C CYS A 75 -13.53 4.48 1.71
N ASP A 76 -14.44 4.66 0.76
CA ASP A 76 -14.21 5.19 -0.60
C ASP A 76 -13.53 6.58 -0.63
N ARG A 77 -13.56 7.30 0.49
CA ARG A 77 -12.95 8.62 0.67
C ARG A 77 -11.63 8.60 1.45
N THR A 78 -11.11 7.42 1.78
CA THR A 78 -9.86 7.28 2.57
C THR A 78 -8.71 7.99 1.86
N LEU A 79 -8.51 7.71 0.57
CA LEU A 79 -7.44 8.32 -0.22
C LEU A 79 -7.58 9.84 -0.32
N GLU A 80 -8.79 10.32 -0.62
CA GLU A 80 -9.07 11.76 -0.78
C GLU A 80 -8.79 12.54 0.52
N VAL A 81 -9.30 12.04 1.66
CA VAL A 81 -9.07 12.65 2.97
C VAL A 81 -7.58 12.67 3.32
N THR A 82 -6.88 11.59 2.99
CA THR A 82 -5.43 11.48 3.24
C THR A 82 -4.66 12.51 2.41
N LYS A 83 -4.95 12.63 1.10
CA LYS A 83 -4.33 13.61 0.21
C LYS A 83 -4.55 15.04 0.68
N ARG A 84 -5.77 15.37 1.11
CA ARG A 84 -6.07 16.70 1.67
C ARG A 84 -5.20 17.01 2.87
N ARG A 85 -5.08 16.08 3.83
CA ARG A 85 -4.26 16.28 5.03
C ARG A 85 -2.77 16.37 4.72
N MET A 86 -2.27 15.60 3.75
CA MET A 86 -0.90 15.71 3.26
C MET A 86 -0.62 17.11 2.69
N SER A 87 -1.56 17.63 1.88
CA SER A 87 -1.47 18.97 1.32
C SER A 87 -1.53 20.05 2.39
N GLU A 88 -2.40 19.93 3.38
CA GLU A 88 -2.51 20.86 4.52
C GLU A 88 -1.23 20.86 5.39
N ALA A 89 -0.54 19.73 5.46
CA ALA A 89 0.73 19.57 6.16
C ALA A 89 1.96 19.98 5.30
N GLY A 90 1.76 20.39 4.04
CA GLY A 90 2.84 20.77 3.13
C GLY A 90 3.74 19.61 2.69
N LEU A 91 3.25 18.37 2.74
CA LEU A 91 4.01 17.18 2.35
C LEU A 91 3.94 16.95 0.84
N SER A 92 5.10 16.61 0.27
CA SER A 92 5.16 16.11 -1.10
C SER A 92 4.70 14.65 -1.16
N CYS A 93 3.89 14.32 -2.17
CA CYS A 93 3.31 12.98 -2.33
C CYS A 93 3.44 12.50 -3.78
N LYS A 94 3.82 11.23 -3.95
CA LYS A 94 3.75 10.53 -5.24
C LYS A 94 2.72 9.41 -5.19
N GLU A 95 1.90 9.32 -6.23
CA GLU A 95 0.97 8.20 -6.44
C GLU A 95 1.58 7.18 -7.41
N LEU A 96 1.54 5.90 -7.02
CA LEU A 96 1.90 4.77 -7.87
C LEU A 96 0.69 4.34 -8.72
N GLY A 97 0.91 3.37 -9.60
CA GLY A 97 -0.18 2.74 -10.36
C GLY A 97 -1.20 2.06 -9.42
N PRO A 98 -2.51 2.19 -9.71
CA PRO A 98 -3.54 1.55 -8.90
C PRO A 98 -3.51 0.02 -9.08
N LEU A 99 -3.79 -0.72 -8.00
CA LEU A 99 -3.97 -2.17 -8.03
C LEU A 99 -5.39 -2.55 -7.57
N ALA A 100 -5.87 -3.69 -8.08
CA ALA A 100 -7.05 -4.34 -7.54
C ALA A 100 -6.66 -5.15 -6.30
N ASP A 101 -7.42 -4.96 -5.23
CA ASP A 101 -7.57 -5.93 -4.14
C ASP A 101 -8.26 -7.19 -4.68
N VAL A 102 -8.00 -8.33 -4.03
CA VAL A 102 -8.67 -9.59 -4.36
C VAL A 102 -9.34 -10.05 -3.08
N ASP A 103 -10.57 -9.59 -2.87
CA ASP A 103 -11.34 -9.81 -1.65
C ASP A 103 -12.42 -10.88 -1.82
N GLU A 104 -12.95 -11.06 -3.04
CA GLU A 104 -14.00 -12.03 -3.34
C GLU A 104 -13.51 -13.20 -4.22
N PRO A 105 -14.14 -14.39 -4.13
CA PRO A 105 -13.85 -15.50 -5.04
C PRO A 105 -13.99 -15.14 -6.54
N ALA A 106 -14.81 -14.13 -6.87
CA ALA A 106 -14.95 -13.61 -8.22
C ALA A 106 -13.70 -12.83 -8.69
N ASP A 107 -12.96 -12.21 -7.77
CA ASP A 107 -11.71 -11.50 -8.07
C ASP A 107 -10.59 -12.48 -8.43
N PHE A 108 -10.64 -13.69 -7.86
CA PHE A 108 -9.71 -14.77 -8.22
C PHE A 108 -9.84 -15.18 -9.69
N GLU A 109 -11.05 -15.22 -10.26
CA GLU A 109 -11.23 -15.55 -11.68
C GLU A 109 -10.66 -14.46 -12.60
N THR A 110 -10.80 -13.19 -12.21
CA THR A 110 -10.24 -12.05 -12.95
C THR A 110 -8.72 -12.04 -12.86
N TRP A 111 -8.15 -12.23 -11.66
CA TRP A 111 -6.71 -12.36 -11.46
C TRP A 111 -6.14 -13.58 -12.20
N ALA A 112 -6.77 -14.76 -12.11
CA ALA A 112 -6.30 -15.97 -12.79
C ALA A 112 -6.22 -15.83 -14.33
N LYS A 113 -7.11 -15.02 -14.93
CA LYS A 113 -7.08 -14.70 -16.37
C LYS A 113 -5.91 -13.77 -16.74
N VAL A 114 -5.52 -12.86 -15.86
CA VAL A 114 -4.39 -11.93 -16.08
C VAL A 114 -3.04 -12.60 -15.79
N SER A 115 -2.95 -13.36 -14.70
CA SER A 115 -1.74 -14.06 -14.23
C SER A 115 -1.36 -15.29 -15.06
N GLY A 116 -2.27 -15.79 -15.90
CA GLY A 116 -2.04 -16.95 -16.77
C GLY A 116 -0.93 -16.79 -17.82
N ARG A 117 -0.37 -15.58 -18.00
CA ARG A 117 0.71 -15.31 -18.97
C ARG A 117 2.13 -15.46 -18.42
N ASN A 118 2.32 -15.57 -17.11
CA ASN A 118 3.64 -15.83 -16.48
C ASN A 118 3.44 -16.72 -15.24
N LYS A 119 3.41 -18.04 -15.42
CA LYS A 119 3.21 -18.99 -14.30
C LYS A 119 4.54 -19.57 -13.81
N HIS A 120 4.71 -19.60 -12.49
CA HIS A 120 5.05 -20.82 -11.72
C HIS A 120 4.35 -20.73 -10.37
N TYR A 121 3.30 -21.55 -10.14
CA TYR A 121 2.70 -21.74 -8.81
C TYR A 121 2.57 -23.23 -8.51
N TYR A 122 3.08 -23.63 -7.35
CA TYR A 122 2.91 -24.95 -6.76
C TYR A 122 1.55 -25.03 -6.06
N LEU A 123 0.62 -25.82 -6.59
CA LEU A 123 -0.59 -26.23 -5.87
C LEU A 123 -0.33 -27.60 -5.23
N ARG A 124 -0.13 -27.64 -3.91
CA ARG A 124 -0.19 -28.89 -3.16
C ARG A 124 -1.67 -29.20 -2.89
N ARG A 125 -2.23 -30.14 -3.66
CA ARG A 125 -3.51 -30.77 -3.32
C ARG A 125 -3.34 -31.54 -2.02
N SER A 126 -4.06 -31.17 -0.96
CA SER A 126 -4.38 -32.10 0.11
C SER A 126 -5.43 -33.05 -0.43
N VAL A 127 -5.13 -34.34 -0.45
CA VAL A 127 -6.12 -35.38 -0.74
C VAL A 127 -6.32 -36.17 0.55
N ALA A 128 -7.59 -36.24 0.94
CA ALA A 128 -8.20 -36.95 2.08
C ALA A 128 -7.84 -36.43 3.48
#